data_AF-A0A382GIX6-F1
#
_entry.id   AF-A0A382GIX6-F1
#
_cell.length_a   1.000
_cell.length_b   1.000
_cell.length_c   1.000
_cell.angle_alpha   90.00
_cell.angle_beta   90.00
_cell.angle_gamma   90.00
#
_symmetry.space_group_name_H-M   'P 1'
#
loop_
_entity.id
_entity.type
_entity.pdbx_description
1 polymer ?
#
loop_
_entity_poly.entity_id
_entity_poly.type
_entity_poly.pdbx_seq_one_letter_code
_entity_poly.pdbx_strand_id
1 'polypeptide(L)'
;MKKILAKTTRRNFLAASATGATAFTIVPRNVLGAPEVPPSEKLGGALIGCGGRGPGTYSGMCKGLNVELLAACDVDIRKAQRFADSRNKGKAKA
;
A
#
# COMPACT_ATOMS: atom_id res chain seq x y z
N MET A 1 -24.66 -48.37 16.53
CA MET A 1 -25.17 -46.99 16.43
C MET A 1 -24.86 -46.44 15.05
N LYS A 2 -25.88 -46.28 14.17
CA LYS A 2 -25.69 -45.75 12.80
C LYS A 2 -25.62 -44.22 12.87
N LYS A 3 -24.49 -43.60 12.48
CA LYS A 3 -24.38 -42.15 12.31
C LYS A 3 -25.18 -41.76 11.07
N ILE A 4 -26.20 -40.92 11.23
CA ILE A 4 -26.97 -40.34 10.13
C ILE A 4 -26.03 -39.33 9.44
N LEU A 5 -25.67 -39.59 8.18
CA LEU A 5 -24.92 -38.66 7.35
C LEU A 5 -25.79 -37.41 7.14
N ALA A 6 -25.32 -36.26 7.61
CA ALA A 6 -26.04 -35.00 7.47
C ALA A 6 -26.29 -34.71 5.98
N LYS A 7 -27.57 -34.72 5.58
CA LYS A 7 -27.98 -34.45 4.20
C LYS A 7 -27.65 -32.99 3.85
N THR A 8 -26.73 -32.78 2.90
CA THR A 8 -26.41 -31.43 2.41
C THR A 8 -27.65 -30.82 1.76
N THR A 9 -28.20 -29.78 2.38
CA THR A 9 -29.36 -29.04 1.83
C THR A 9 -28.87 -27.85 1.01
N ARG A 10 -29.67 -27.42 0.02
CA ARG A 10 -29.40 -26.19 -0.77
C ARG A 10 -29.13 -24.97 0.11
N ARG A 11 -29.82 -24.87 1.25
CA ARG A 11 -29.63 -23.80 2.23
C ARG A 11 -28.25 -23.86 2.88
N ASN A 12 -27.78 -25.05 3.26
CA ASN A 12 -26.43 -25.22 3.82
C ASN A 12 -25.35 -24.89 2.78
N PHE A 13 -25.57 -25.25 1.51
CA PHE A 13 -24.64 -24.91 0.43
C PHE A 13 -24.58 -23.40 0.19
N LEU A 14 -25.73 -22.72 0.13
CA LEU A 14 -25.79 -21.27 -0.02
C LEU A 14 -25.20 -20.53 1.18
N ALA A 15 -25.47 -20.99 2.40
CA ALA A 15 -24.87 -20.40 3.61
C ALA A 15 -23.35 -20.56 3.62
N ALA A 16 -22.84 -21.75 3.29
CA ALA A 16 -21.40 -22.01 3.22
C ALA A 16 -20.70 -21.20 2.12
N SER A 17 -21.31 -21.10 0.93
CA SER A 17 -20.75 -20.33 -0.19
C SER A 17 -20.80 -18.82 0.05
N ALA A 18 -21.87 -18.30 0.67
CA ALA A 18 -21.93 -16.90 1.08
C ALA A 18 -20.83 -16.57 2.10
N THR A 19 -20.62 -17.43 3.11
CA THR A 19 -19.59 -17.24 4.12
C THR A 19 -18.18 -17.29 3.50
N GLY A 20 -17.92 -18.26 2.63
CA GLY A 20 -16.65 -18.38 1.90
C GLY A 20 -16.36 -17.16 1.03
N ALA A 21 -17.34 -16.69 0.26
CA ALA A 21 -17.17 -15.50 -0.58
C ALA A 21 -16.92 -14.23 0.25
N THR A 22 -17.65 -14.06 1.36
CA THR A 22 -17.43 -12.90 2.24
C THR A 22 -16.05 -12.89 2.89
N ALA A 23 -15.49 -14.07 3.20
CA ALA A 23 -14.14 -14.17 3.76
C ALA A 23 -13.08 -13.63 2.79
N PHE A 24 -13.21 -13.86 1.47
CA PHE A 24 -12.29 -13.30 0.49
C PHE A 24 -12.48 -11.78 0.25
N THR A 25 -13.66 -11.23 0.56
CA THR A 25 -13.92 -9.79 0.41
C THR A 25 -13.54 -8.96 1.64
N ILE A 26 -13.55 -9.57 2.83
CA ILE A 26 -13.31 -8.86 4.10
C ILE A 26 -11.84 -8.96 4.51
N VAL A 27 -11.17 -10.07 4.19
CA VAL A 27 -9.77 -10.26 4.57
C VAL A 27 -8.89 -9.35 3.69
N PRO A 28 -8.08 -8.46 4.29
CA PRO A 28 -7.28 -7.54 3.52
C PRO A 28 -6.25 -8.29 2.65
N ARG A 29 -5.96 -7.72 1.48
CA ARG A 29 -5.07 -8.26 0.44
C ARG A 29 -3.69 -8.71 0.95
N ASN A 30 -3.21 -8.13 2.06
CA ASN A 30 -1.93 -8.49 2.68
C ASN A 30 -1.91 -9.88 3.34
N VAL A 31 -3.07 -10.45 3.69
CA VAL A 31 -3.18 -11.83 4.21
C VAL A 31 -3.23 -12.85 3.07
N LEU A 32 -3.69 -12.44 1.88
CA LEU A 32 -3.82 -13.29 0.69
C LEU A 32 -2.51 -13.40 -0.12
N GLY A 33 -1.36 -13.05 0.46
CA GLY A 33 -0.04 -13.31 -0.12
C GLY A 33 0.36 -12.43 -1.30
N ALA A 34 -0.27 -11.26 -1.49
CA ALA A 34 0.22 -10.30 -2.47
C ALA A 34 1.57 -9.71 -2.01
N PRO A 35 2.59 -9.61 -2.88
CA PRO A 35 3.87 -9.02 -2.53
C PRO A 35 3.70 -7.52 -2.32
N GLU A 36 3.63 -7.10 -1.06
CA GLU A 36 3.62 -5.69 -0.70
C GLU A 36 4.67 -5.47 0.39
N VAL A 37 5.43 -4.38 0.26
CA VAL A 37 6.43 -4.02 1.26
C VAL A 37 5.70 -3.73 2.57
N PRO A 38 5.97 -4.48 3.64
CA PRO A 38 5.29 -4.31 4.91
C PRO A 38 5.51 -2.89 5.44
N PRO A 39 4.55 -2.34 6.20
CA PRO A 39 4.66 -0.97 6.71
C PRO A 39 5.90 -0.75 7.59
N SER A 40 6.44 -1.80 8.21
CA SER A 40 7.69 -1.76 8.97
C SER A 40 8.94 -1.55 8.11
N GLU A 41 8.88 -1.86 6.81
CA GLU A 41 9.98 -1.69 5.85
C GLU A 41 9.82 -0.41 5.00
N LYS A 42 8.76 0.38 5.24
CA LYS A 42 8.57 1.70 4.62
C LYS A 42 9.21 2.77 5.51
N LEU A 43 10.11 3.56 4.93
CA LEU A 43 10.76 4.68 5.61
C LEU A 43 10.09 6.00 5.22
N GLY A 44 9.83 6.87 6.18
CA GLY A 44 9.38 8.23 5.92
C GLY A 44 10.56 9.16 5.65
N GLY A 45 10.49 9.94 4.57
CA GLY A 45 11.53 10.91 4.18
C GLY A 45 10.96 12.30 3.95
N ALA A 46 11.75 13.33 4.25
CA ALA A 46 11.44 14.72 3.91
C ALA A 46 12.66 15.41 3.31
N LEU A 47 12.43 16.37 2.40
CA LEU A 47 13.49 17.19 1.82
C LEU A 47 13.29 18.65 2.23
N ILE A 48 14.31 19.24 2.86
CA ILE A 48 14.40 20.67 3.16
C ILE A 48 15.46 21.28 2.24
N GLY A 49 15.08 22.28 1.45
CA GLY A 49 15.88 22.79 0.33
C GLY A 49 15.67 21.93 -0.92
N CYS A 50 14.65 22.25 -1.71
CA CYS A 50 14.25 21.52 -2.91
C CYS A 50 14.96 22.02 -4.19
N GLY A 51 15.87 22.98 -4.07
CA GLY A 51 16.68 23.50 -5.17
C GLY A 51 18.03 22.78 -5.37
N GLY A 52 18.70 23.09 -6.48
CA GLY A 52 20.08 22.67 -6.75
C GLY A 52 20.27 21.15 -6.67
N ARG A 53 21.17 20.71 -5.77
CA ARG A 53 21.50 19.29 -5.58
C ARG A 53 20.49 18.53 -4.71
N GLY A 54 19.59 19.20 -4.00
CA GLY A 54 18.67 18.58 -3.02
C GLY A 54 17.90 17.38 -3.59
N PRO A 55 17.15 17.55 -4.70
CA PRO A 55 16.40 16.45 -5.32
C PRO A 55 17.26 15.26 -5.74
N GLY A 56 18.47 15.52 -6.26
CA GLY A 56 19.42 14.49 -6.67
C GLY A 56 19.99 13.72 -5.48
N THR A 57 20.38 14.42 -4.42
CA THR A 57 20.85 13.82 -3.16
C THR A 57 19.75 13.00 -2.51
N TYR A 58 18.52 13.53 -2.42
CA TYR A 58 17.37 12.79 -1.90
C TYR A 58 17.11 11.52 -2.71
N SER A 59 17.11 11.61 -4.04
CA SER A 59 16.92 10.44 -4.90
C SER A 59 18.05 9.42 -4.76
N GLY A 60 19.28 9.86 -4.50
CA GLY A 60 20.42 8.98 -4.22
C GLY A 60 20.26 8.24 -2.90
N MET A 61 19.85 8.94 -1.85
CA MET A 61 19.56 8.37 -0.53
C MET A 61 18.42 7.35 -0.58
N CYS A 62 17.41 7.58 -1.40
CA CYS A 62 16.28 6.65 -1.55
C CYS A 62 16.61 5.40 -2.39
N LYS A 63 17.80 5.30 -3.01
CA LYS A 63 18.12 4.12 -3.82
C LYS A 63 18.19 2.87 -2.95
N GLY A 64 17.43 1.84 -3.33
CA GLY A 64 17.39 0.56 -2.61
C GLY A 64 16.60 0.61 -1.29
N LEU A 65 16.02 1.76 -0.93
CA LEU A 65 15.17 1.93 0.23
C LEU A 65 13.75 2.25 -0.21
N ASN A 66 12.75 1.66 0.46
CA ASN A 66 11.35 2.01 0.20
C ASN A 66 10.97 3.28 0.98
N VAL A 67 11.38 4.43 0.47
CA VAL A 67 11.16 5.73 1.11
C VAL A 67 9.91 6.41 0.55
N GLU A 68 8.97 6.72 1.43
CA GLU A 68 7.82 7.56 1.16
C GLU A 68 8.13 9.03 1.47
N LEU A 69 7.87 9.92 0.51
CA LEU A 69 7.99 11.36 0.73
C LEU A 69 6.82 11.84 1.61
N LEU A 70 7.12 12.26 2.83
CA LEU A 70 6.16 12.82 3.78
C LEU A 70 6.03 14.35 3.66
N ALA A 71 7.14 15.04 3.37
CA ALA A 71 7.15 16.50 3.30
C ALA A 71 8.26 17.04 2.39
N ALA A 72 8.00 18.22 1.82
CA ALA A 72 8.96 19.03 1.09
C ALA A 72 8.91 20.46 1.61
N CYS A 73 10.06 21.07 1.84
CA CYS A 73 10.18 22.43 2.36
C CYS A 73 11.22 23.21 1.56
N ASP A 74 10.88 24.43 1.14
CA ASP A 74 11.79 25.38 0.51
C ASP A 74 11.26 26.80 0.76
N VAL A 75 12.15 27.80 0.82
CA VAL A 75 11.75 29.22 0.92
C VAL A 75 10.93 29.63 -0.31
N ASP A 76 11.29 29.10 -1.49
CA ASP A 76 10.45 29.21 -2.68
C ASP A 76 9.47 28.03 -2.72
N ILE A 77 8.24 28.30 -2.28
CA ILE A 77 7.11 27.34 -2.24
C ILE A 77 6.97 26.60 -3.57
N ARG A 78 7.22 27.26 -4.71
CA ARG A 78 7.09 26.63 -6.04
C ARG A 78 8.10 25.51 -6.24
N LYS A 79 9.29 25.59 -5.62
CA LYS A 79 10.30 24.52 -5.68
C LYS A 79 9.88 23.32 -4.84
N ALA A 80 9.35 23.57 -3.63
CA ALA A 80 8.80 22.52 -2.79
C ALA A 80 7.64 21.80 -3.48
N GLN A 81 6.71 22.55 -4.08
CA GLN A 81 5.58 22.03 -4.84
C GLN A 81 6.05 21.17 -6.02
N ARG A 82 6.94 21.71 -6.87
CA ARG A 82 7.49 20.98 -8.02
C ARG A 82 8.17 19.68 -7.60
N PHE A 83 8.90 19.69 -6.49
CA PHE A 83 9.55 18.49 -5.98
C PHE A 83 8.53 17.46 -5.50
N ALA A 84 7.53 17.87 -4.71
CA ALA A 84 6.44 17.01 -4.27
C ALA A 84 5.67 16.40 -5.46
N ASP A 85 5.30 17.22 -6.44
CA ASP A 85 4.61 16.79 -7.66
C ASP A 85 5.45 15.81 -8.47
N SER A 86 6.76 16.06 -8.60
CA SER A 86 7.68 15.18 -9.33
C SER A 86 7.76 13.78 -8.72
N ARG A 87 7.52 13.66 -7.41
CA ARG A 87 7.50 12.39 -6.69
C ARG A 87 6.13 11.73 -6.66
N ASN A 88 5.05 12.52 -6.68
CA ASN A 88 3.68 12.01 -6.68
C ASN A 88 3.19 11.52 -8.06
N LYS A 89 3.85 11.91 -9.17
CA LYS A 89 3.48 11.49 -10.54
C LYS A 89 3.35 9.96 -10.75
N GLY A 90 3.98 9.14 -9.90
CA GLY A 90 3.86 7.67 -9.95
C GLY A 90 2.77 7.06 -9.05
N LYS A 91 2.22 7.82 -8.10
CA LYS A 91 1.21 7.32 -7.14
C LYS A 91 -0.24 7.53 -7.59
N ALA A 92 -0.46 8.34 -8.62
CA ALA A 92 -1.81 8.70 -9.11
C ALA A 92 -2.43 7.70 -10.11
N LYS A 93 -1.83 6.51 -10.30
CA LYS A 93 -2.34 5.44 -11.19
C LYS A 93 -2.54 4.12 -10.44
N ALA A 94 -3.37 4.14 -9.41
CA ALA A 94 -3.92 2.94 -8.78
C ALA A 94 -5.40 3.16 -8.52
#